data_AF-A0A846C8L3-F1
#
_entry.id   AF-A0A846C8L3-F1
#
_cell.length_a   1.000
_cell.length_b   1.000
_cell.length_c   1.000
_cell.angle_alpha   90.00
_cell.angle_beta   90.00
_cell.angle_gamma   90.00
#
_symmetry.space_group_name_H-M   'P 1'
#
loop_
_entity.id
_entity.type
_entity.pdbx_description
1 polymer ?
#
loop_
_entity_poly.entity_id
_entity_poly.type
_entity_poly.pdbx_seq_one_letter_code
_entity_poly.pdbx_strand_id
1 'polypeptide(L)'
;MSKDNLFELLDKISQKPGLYIGSPSVTALRHFLVGYKFARQEMGMLPTELELDFYQEFQPWLQKHLQIQTTNSWDRILLFKYVDEKTSFANFFKLVEAFVQRDKSQDIDPILLDDSLEATERVA
;
A
#
# COMPACT_ATOMS: atom_id res chain seq x y z
N MET A 1 -8.40 -13.53 16.63
CA MET A 1 -7.73 -13.41 15.33
C MET A 1 -7.07 -12.05 15.29
N SER A 2 -5.74 -12.00 15.27
CA SER A 2 -4.97 -10.74 15.29
C SER A 2 -5.26 -9.99 14.00
N LYS A 3 -5.92 -8.84 14.08
CA LYS A 3 -5.98 -7.88 12.97
C LYS A 3 -4.72 -7.04 13.08
N ASP A 4 -3.89 -7.13 12.05
CA ASP A 4 -2.51 -6.67 12.09
C ASP A 4 -2.35 -5.16 12.36
N ASN A 5 -1.30 -4.83 13.12
CA ASN A 5 -1.03 -3.55 13.78
C ASN A 5 -1.14 -2.31 12.85
N LEU A 6 -0.67 -2.40 11.59
CA LEU A 6 -0.81 -1.32 10.63
C LEU A 6 -2.26 -1.05 10.23
N PHE A 7 -3.05 -2.08 9.93
CA PHE A 7 -4.40 -1.90 9.39
C PHE A 7 -5.38 -1.45 10.47
N GLU A 8 -5.19 -1.89 11.73
CA GLU A 8 -5.89 -1.30 12.86
C GLU A 8 -5.52 0.18 13.07
N LEU A 9 -4.26 0.55 12.86
CA LEU A 9 -3.82 1.93 12.93
C LEU A 9 -4.42 2.76 11.79
N LEU A 10 -4.44 2.24 10.57
CA LEU A 10 -5.10 2.88 9.44
C LEU A 10 -6.60 3.10 9.70
N ASP A 11 -7.30 2.12 10.27
CA ASP A 11 -8.70 2.28 10.66
C ASP A 11 -8.85 3.42 11.68
N LYS A 12 -8.04 3.45 12.74
CA LYS A 12 -8.04 4.54 13.73
C LYS A 12 -7.77 5.92 13.11
N ILE A 13 -6.82 6.01 12.18
CA ILE A 13 -6.50 7.25 11.48
C ILE A 13 -7.66 7.69 10.57
N SER A 14 -8.33 6.76 9.89
CA SER A 14 -9.47 7.06 9.02
C SER A 14 -10.62 7.71 9.80
N GLN A 15 -10.86 7.25 11.03
CA GLN A 15 -11.93 7.76 11.89
C GLN A 15 -11.58 9.09 12.56
N LYS A 16 -10.31 9.30 12.91
CA LYS A 16 -9.87 10.48 13.69
C LYS A 16 -8.55 11.07 13.16
N PRO A 17 -8.47 11.51 11.89
CA PRO A 17 -7.20 11.94 11.29
C PRO A 17 -6.55 13.11 12.03
N GLY A 18 -7.34 14.03 12.59
CA GLY A 18 -6.82 15.14 13.39
C GLY A 18 -6.00 14.73 14.61
N LEU A 19 -6.30 13.58 15.23
CA LEU A 19 -5.59 13.08 16.40
C LEU A 19 -4.21 12.51 16.04
N TYR A 20 -4.09 11.90 14.86
CA TYR A 20 -2.89 11.15 14.48
C TYR A 20 -1.95 11.93 13.56
N ILE A 21 -2.53 12.70 12.62
CA ILE A 21 -1.80 13.38 11.54
C ILE A 21 -2.19 14.85 11.38
N GLY A 22 -2.95 15.41 12.34
CA GLY A 22 -3.32 16.83 12.42
C GLY A 22 -4.47 17.26 11.51
N SER A 23 -4.64 16.64 10.33
CA SER A 23 -5.73 16.92 9.40
C SER A 23 -5.97 15.74 8.44
N PRO A 24 -7.11 15.65 7.75
CA PRO A 24 -7.31 14.65 6.69
C PRO A 24 -6.45 14.99 5.47
N SER A 25 -5.17 14.62 5.50
CA SER A 25 -4.19 14.86 4.45
C SER A 25 -3.52 13.56 4.01
N VAL A 26 -3.51 13.32 2.70
CA VAL A 26 -2.89 12.14 2.10
C VAL A 26 -1.36 12.23 2.15
N THR A 27 -0.81 13.44 2.02
CA THR A 27 0.63 13.67 2.18
C THR A 27 1.07 13.47 3.63
N ALA A 28 0.32 14.02 4.60
CA ALA A 28 0.61 13.79 6.02
C ALA A 28 0.51 12.30 6.38
N LEU A 29 -0.50 11.60 5.86
CA LEU A 29 -0.65 10.16 6.02
C LEU A 29 0.57 9.40 5.47
N ARG A 30 1.04 9.71 4.26
CA ARG A 30 2.23 9.06 3.69
C ARG A 30 3.44 9.22 4.59
N HIS A 31 3.74 10.44 5.03
CA HIS A 31 4.88 10.70 5.90
C HIS A 31 4.77 9.95 7.22
N PHE A 32 3.57 9.92 7.81
CA PHE A 32 3.29 9.14 9.01
C PHE A 32 3.57 7.65 8.80
N LEU A 33 3.11 7.05 7.69
CA LEU A 33 3.32 5.62 7.40
C LEU A 33 4.80 5.28 7.15
N VAL A 34 5.54 6.16 6.47
CA VAL A 34 7.00 6.00 6.29
C VAL A 34 7.71 6.02 7.64
N GLY A 35 7.39 6.98 8.52
CA GLY A 35 7.97 7.06 9.85
C GLY A 35 7.58 5.88 10.76
N TYR A 36 6.34 5.43 10.68
CA TYR A 36 5.85 4.27 11.41
C TYR A 36 6.57 2.99 11.00
N LYS A 37 6.74 2.75 9.69
CA LYS A 37 7.51 1.61 9.17
C LYS A 37 8.96 1.68 9.67
N PHE A 38 9.60 2.84 9.55
CA PHE A 38 10.97 3.05 10.01
C PHE A 38 11.12 2.74 11.51
N ALA A 39 10.26 3.32 12.36
CA ALA A 39 10.32 3.10 13.81
C ALA A 39 10.16 1.61 14.19
N ARG A 40 9.26 0.88 13.51
CA ARG A 40 9.09 -0.55 13.75
C ARG A 40 10.33 -1.36 13.36
N GLN A 41 10.98 -1.01 12.25
CA GLN A 41 12.24 -1.65 11.84
C GLN A 41 13.35 -1.42 12.86
N GLU A 42 13.51 -0.18 13.34
CA GLU A 42 14.49 0.16 14.38
C GLU A 42 14.23 -0.59 15.70
N MET A 43 12.98 -0.92 15.99
CA MET A 43 12.58 -1.71 17.16
C MET A 43 12.69 -3.23 16.94
N GLY A 44 13.18 -3.69 15.78
CA GLY A 44 13.27 -5.12 15.46
C GLY A 44 11.92 -5.81 15.28
N MET A 45 10.85 -5.05 15.02
CA MET A 45 9.52 -5.62 14.77
C MET A 45 9.40 -6.07 13.32
N LEU A 46 9.13 -7.36 13.12
CA LEU A 46 8.84 -7.91 11.79
C LEU A 46 7.46 -7.45 11.30
N PRO A 47 7.31 -7.14 10.00
CA PRO A 47 6.01 -6.91 9.40
C PRO A 47 5.22 -8.23 9.33
N THR A 48 3.88 -8.14 9.42
CA THR A 48 3.02 -9.27 9.06
C THR A 48 3.01 -9.50 7.54
N GLU A 49 2.52 -10.65 7.08
CA GLU A 49 2.40 -10.92 5.63
C GLU A 49 1.56 -9.86 4.91
N LEU A 50 0.47 -9.41 5.54
CA LEU A 50 -0.38 -8.36 4.98
C LEU A 50 0.30 -6.99 4.96
N GLU A 51 1.10 -6.67 5.99
CA GLU A 51 1.91 -5.45 6.01
C GLU A 51 2.98 -5.47 4.91
N LEU A 52 3.65 -6.61 4.74
CA LEU A 52 4.65 -6.81 3.70
C LEU A 52 4.05 -6.64 2.30
N ASP A 53 2.91 -7.28 2.04
CA ASP A 53 2.13 -7.17 0.81
C ASP A 53 1.77 -5.70 0.52
N PHE A 54 1.28 -4.96 1.51
CA PHE A 54 0.97 -3.54 1.33
C PHE A 54 2.21 -2.70 1.00
N TYR A 55 3.33 -2.93 1.68
CA TYR A 55 4.55 -2.17 1.44
C TYR A 55 5.18 -2.42 0.07
N GLN A 56 4.98 -3.60 -0.50
CA GLN A 56 5.55 -4.00 -1.79
C GLN A 56 4.59 -3.71 -2.94
N GLU A 57 3.31 -4.09 -2.80
CA GLU A 57 2.40 -4.22 -3.94
C GLU A 57 1.38 -3.08 -4.06
N PHE A 58 1.16 -2.27 -3.02
CA PHE A 58 0.12 -1.23 -3.11
C PHE A 58 0.41 -0.18 -4.20
N GLN A 59 1.67 0.24 -4.36
CA GLN A 59 2.06 1.21 -5.38
C GLN A 59 1.92 0.63 -6.81
N PRO A 60 2.53 -0.53 -7.16
CA PRO A 60 2.32 -1.18 -8.46
C PRO A 60 0.85 -1.44 -8.77
N TRP A 61 0.10 -1.97 -7.79
CA TRP A 61 -1.32 -2.22 -7.93
C TRP A 61 -2.10 -0.94 -8.22
N LEU A 62 -1.82 0.15 -7.50
CA LEU A 62 -2.50 1.43 -7.72
C LEU A 62 -2.23 1.98 -9.12
N GLN A 63 -0.99 1.89 -9.60
CA GLN A 63 -0.62 2.33 -10.95
C GLN A 63 -1.36 1.53 -12.02
N LYS A 64 -1.42 0.19 -11.89
CA LYS A 64 -2.16 -0.70 -12.79
C LYS A 64 -3.66 -0.42 -12.73
N HIS A 65 -4.22 -0.31 -11.54
CA HIS A 65 -5.64 -0.06 -11.30
C HIS A 65 -6.10 1.28 -11.89
N LEU A 66 -5.23 2.29 -11.87
CA LEU A 66 -5.51 3.61 -12.41
C LEU A 66 -5.04 3.81 -13.85
N GLN A 67 -4.36 2.83 -14.44
CA GLN A 67 -3.74 2.91 -15.77
C GLN A 67 -2.77 4.11 -15.90
N ILE A 68 -2.00 4.37 -14.84
CA ILE A 68 -1.05 5.49 -14.78
C ILE A 68 0.39 4.95 -14.78
N GLN A 69 1.20 5.50 -15.69
CA GLN A 69 2.64 5.21 -15.76
C GLN A 69 3.42 6.41 -15.20
N THR A 70 3.96 6.28 -13.99
CA THR A 70 4.71 7.36 -13.32
C THR A 70 5.60 6.81 -12.21
N THR A 71 6.69 7.49 -11.88
CA THR A 71 7.52 7.19 -10.71
C THR A 71 7.08 7.92 -9.45
N ASN A 72 6.02 8.74 -9.56
CA ASN A 72 5.46 9.47 -8.43
C ASN A 72 4.90 8.51 -7.37
N SER A 73 5.07 8.87 -6.10
CA SER A 73 4.49 8.13 -4.98
C SER A 73 2.96 8.17 -5.00
N TRP A 74 2.33 7.16 -4.41
CA TRP A 74 0.87 7.01 -4.39
C TRP A 74 0.14 8.26 -3.89
N ASP A 75 0.65 8.99 -2.90
CA ASP A 75 0.04 10.24 -2.43
C ASP A 75 -0.03 11.30 -3.54
N ARG A 76 1.04 11.42 -4.34
CA ARG A 76 1.10 12.33 -5.49
C ARG A 76 0.17 11.87 -6.59
N ILE A 77 0.11 10.57 -6.88
CA ILE A 77 -0.87 10.00 -7.82
C ILE A 77 -2.29 10.37 -7.40
N LEU A 78 -2.62 10.22 -6.10
CA LEU A 78 -3.94 10.56 -5.57
C LEU A 78 -4.21 12.07 -5.58
N LEU A 79 -3.21 12.92 -5.34
CA LEU A 79 -3.37 14.38 -5.45
C LEU A 79 -3.49 14.87 -6.89
N PHE A 80 -2.94 14.16 -7.87
CA PHE A 80 -3.18 14.46 -9.27
C PHE A 80 -4.57 13.99 -9.73
N LYS A 81 -5.02 12.85 -9.21
CA LYS A 81 -6.33 12.27 -9.57
C LYS A 81 -7.51 12.97 -8.89
N TYR A 82 -7.34 13.41 -7.65
CA TYR A 82 -8.40 14.02 -6.85
C TYR A 82 -8.09 15.48 -6.54
N VAL A 83 -9.14 16.28 -6.32
CA VAL A 83 -9.06 17.74 -6.28
C VAL A 83 -8.23 18.28 -5.11
N ASP A 84 -8.29 17.64 -3.94
CA ASP A 84 -7.65 18.13 -2.72
C ASP A 84 -7.19 17.01 -1.78
N GLU A 85 -6.36 17.41 -0.79
CA GLU A 85 -5.80 16.54 0.26
C GLU A 85 -6.87 15.68 0.97
N LYS A 86 -8.03 16.28 1.29
CA LYS A 86 -9.09 15.62 2.04
C LYS A 86 -9.79 14.55 1.21
N THR A 87 -10.03 14.85 -0.06
CA THR A 87 -10.64 13.94 -1.02
C THR A 87 -9.69 12.82 -1.37
N SER A 88 -8.40 13.11 -1.60
CA SER A 88 -7.36 12.10 -1.79
C SER A 88 -7.22 11.20 -0.56
N PHE A 89 -7.25 11.76 0.65
CA PHE A 89 -7.22 11.03 1.91
C PHE A 89 -8.40 10.07 2.03
N ALA A 90 -9.63 10.52 1.78
CA ALA A 90 -10.81 9.67 1.85
C ALA A 90 -10.77 8.53 0.80
N ASN A 91 -10.28 8.81 -0.41
CA ASN A 91 -10.18 7.80 -1.46
C ASN A 91 -9.04 6.80 -1.22
N PHE A 92 -7.97 7.20 -0.52
CA PHE A 92 -6.92 6.27 -0.12
C PHE A 92 -7.50 5.06 0.63
N PHE A 93 -8.37 5.26 1.63
CA PHE A 93 -8.92 4.14 2.41
C PHE A 93 -9.81 3.20 1.58
N LYS A 94 -10.58 3.74 0.62
CA LYS A 94 -11.35 2.93 -0.33
C LYS A 94 -10.45 2.08 -1.22
N LEU A 95 -9.32 2.66 -1.66
CA LEU A 95 -8.33 1.96 -2.47
C LEU A 95 -7.60 0.89 -1.67
N VAL A 96 -7.29 1.14 -0.39
CA VAL A 96 -6.72 0.11 0.50
C VAL A 96 -7.70 -1.03 0.70
N GLU A 97 -8.99 -0.76 0.90
CA GLU A 97 -10.01 -1.80 0.99
C GLU A 97 -10.07 -2.67 -0.28
N ALA A 98 -10.12 -2.03 -1.45
CA ALA A 98 -10.09 -2.72 -2.73
C ALA A 98 -8.78 -3.51 -2.94
N PHE A 99 -7.64 -2.97 -2.52
CA PHE A 99 -6.35 -3.64 -2.59
C PHE A 99 -6.29 -4.88 -1.70
N VAL A 100 -6.83 -4.83 -0.48
CA VAL A 100 -6.85 -5.96 0.43
C VAL A 100 -7.79 -7.08 -0.08
N GLN A 101 -8.86 -6.72 -0.79
CA GLN A 101 -9.81 -7.66 -1.38
C GLN A 101 -9.43 -8.15 -2.79
N ARG A 102 -8.29 -7.69 -3.33
CA ARG A 102 -7.90 -8.01 -4.71
C ARG A 102 -7.58 -9.49 -4.91
N ASP A 103 -7.74 -9.95 -6.14
CA ASP A 103 -7.20 -11.24 -6.56
C ASP A 103 -5.68 -11.11 -6.79
N LYS A 104 -4.90 -11.72 -5.89
CA LYS A 104 -3.43 -11.71 -5.92
C LYS A 104 -2.83 -12.44 -7.11
N SER A 105 -3.59 -13.27 -7.83
CA SER A 105 -3.12 -13.88 -9.08
C SER A 105 -2.76 -12.84 -10.15
N GLN A 106 -3.32 -11.64 -10.03
CA GLN A 106 -3.12 -10.53 -10.96
C GLN A 106 -1.87 -9.69 -10.66
N ASP A 107 -1.18 -9.96 -9.56
CA ASP A 107 0.05 -9.26 -9.15
C ASP A 107 1.31 -9.90 -9.77
N ILE A 108 1.20 -11.12 -10.33
CA ILE A 108 2.33 -11.80 -10.98
C ILE A 108 2.64 -11.11 -12.31
N ASP A 109 3.84 -10.52 -12.41
CA ASP A 109 4.35 -10.03 -13.68
C ASP A 109 4.58 -11.24 -14.62
N PRO A 110 4.03 -11.24 -15.84
CA PRO A 110 4.15 -12.38 -16.78
C PRO A 110 5.61 -12.78 -17.06
N ILE A 111 6.54 -11.84 -16.91
CA ILE A 111 7.96 -12.03 -17.17
C ILE A 111 8.60 -12.95 -16.11
N LEU A 112 8.07 -13.03 -14.89
CA LEU A 112 8.59 -13.88 -13.81
C LEU A 112 8.06 -15.33 -13.88
N LEU A 113 7.00 -15.59 -14.65
CA LEU A 113 6.51 -16.95 -14.89
C LEU A 113 7.48 -17.75 -15.78
N ASP A 114 8.12 -17.07 -16.74
CA ASP A 114 9.01 -17.69 -17.73
C ASP A 114 10.28 -18.29 -17.06
N ASP A 115 10.93 -17.52 -16.19
CA ASP A 115 12.12 -17.97 -15.44
C ASP A 115 11.85 -19.16 -14.50
N SER A 116 10.62 -19.26 -13.96
CA SER A 116 10.22 -20.35 -13.06
C SER A 116 9.94 -21.67 -13.79
N LEU A 117 9.48 -21.59 -15.04
CA LEU A 117 9.25 -22.75 -15.90
C LEU A 117 10.57 -23.30 -16.44
N GLU A 118 11.51 -22.42 -16.85
CA GLU A 118 12.86 -22.83 -17.23
C GLU A 118 13.64 -23.49 -16.10
N ALA A 119 13.49 -23.00 -14.86
CA ALA A 119 14.17 -23.60 -13.71
C ALA A 119 13.66 -25.01 -13.38
N THR A 120 12.40 -25.33 -13.72
CA THR A 120 11.79 -26.62 -13.44
C THR A 120 12.15 -27.67 -14.49
N GLU A 121 12.34 -27.28 -15.75
CA GLU A 121 12.77 -28.18 -16.84
C GLU A 121 14.24 -28.61 -16.74
N ARG A 122 15.10 -27.84 -16.07
CA ARG A 122 16.53 -28.17 -15.92
C ARG A 122 16.84 -29.23 -14.83
N VAL A 123 15.83 -29.70 -14.11
CA VAL A 123 15.98 -30.66 -13.00
C VAL A 123 15.23 -31.99 -13.24
N ALA A 124 14.67 -32.19 -14.44
CA ALA A 124 13.96 -33.40 -14.85
C ALA A 124 14.79 -34.29 -15.78
#